data_AF-A0A524EJG0-F1
#
_entry.id   AF-A0A524EJG0-F1
#
_cell.length_a   1.000
_cell.length_b   1.000
_cell.length_c   1.000
_cell.angle_alpha   90.00
_cell.angle_beta   90.00
_cell.angle_gamma   90.00
#
_symmetry.space_group_name_H-M   'P 1'
#
loop_
_entity.id
_entity.type
_entity.pdbx_description
1 polymer ?
#
loop_
_entity_poly.entity_id
_entity_poly.type
_entity_poly.pdbx_seq_one_letter_code
_entity_poly.pdbx_strand_id
1 'polypeptide(L)'
;MPPHDEKKFEDDSETEQKTRELMHKALKESDSDSVGQLESSTPREKTGLEFTDSISSTYERIELRMNDILSSIEDSLGSTENAVQQEADDAIERIAKKLQDAGLGVFTNLAVSVVKKELRASLSPETSLHHVYQAVEESRKEIYDILSKASRGSTKALQSNLGNLRTRLVKAHALLNEREHELETMRAQNSALRTEINELNECNELNEQKLANLEEEIHKLENEKERLITQIEERDADYSIISGELAQAQSEVEQQKELIAKLDSAEELVVEYEKSAEEISRLKGKVSSLEETVAQQQSAIENLQSEKIQLESERADLQHTIGDLENQLSKIRSEYRTTMSDFELARSRISELEARWDVLVQIAEDEPTFQAYFIIADKSQWFPLSHLSSALGVPTVRLKGQLQKFINAGLVEIEGEKIRPVQISNITGNETPKENKANDSKETDASHSQASENNEKESQ
;
A
#
# COMPACT_ATOMS: atom_id res chain seq x y z
N MET A 1 -39.14 19.82 -10.70
CA MET A 1 -39.00 20.16 -12.13
C MET A 1 -39.61 19.02 -12.93
N PRO A 2 -40.35 19.32 -14.01
CA PRO A 2 -41.28 18.38 -14.66
C PRO A 2 -40.56 17.36 -15.57
N PRO A 3 -41.24 16.26 -15.95
CA PRO A 3 -40.69 15.24 -16.83
C PRO A 3 -40.81 15.68 -18.30
N HIS A 4 -39.78 15.38 -19.10
CA HIS A 4 -39.77 15.64 -20.53
C HIS A 4 -40.35 14.45 -21.30
N ASP A 5 -41.28 14.77 -22.20
CA ASP A 5 -41.96 13.87 -23.13
C ASP A 5 -40.98 13.14 -24.06
N GLU A 6 -41.04 11.81 -24.04
CA GLU A 6 -40.53 10.92 -25.08
C GLU A 6 -41.40 11.05 -26.34
N LYS A 7 -40.91 11.80 -27.33
CA LYS A 7 -41.45 11.74 -28.69
C LYS A 7 -40.80 10.58 -29.44
N LYS A 8 -41.64 9.61 -29.78
CA LYS A 8 -41.38 8.51 -30.72
C LYS A 8 -40.77 9.04 -32.03
N PHE A 9 -39.56 8.58 -32.33
CA PHE A 9 -39.03 8.51 -33.70
C PHE A 9 -39.60 7.25 -34.34
N GLU A 10 -40.79 7.38 -34.95
CA GLU A 10 -41.32 6.39 -35.88
C GLU A 10 -41.08 6.92 -37.31
N ASP A 11 -40.26 6.17 -38.04
CA ASP A 11 -40.33 5.91 -39.48
C ASP A 11 -39.81 6.95 -40.49
N ASP A 12 -38.50 7.27 -40.43
CA ASP A 12 -37.79 7.82 -41.60
C ASP A 12 -37.56 6.76 -42.70
N SER A 13 -37.61 5.47 -42.36
CA SER A 13 -37.40 4.34 -43.30
C SER A 13 -38.50 4.21 -44.36
N GLU A 14 -39.77 4.49 -44.02
CA GLU A 14 -40.86 4.44 -44.99
C GLU A 14 -40.78 5.59 -46.02
N THR A 15 -40.29 6.76 -45.62
CA THR A 15 -40.19 7.92 -46.52
C THR A 15 -39.06 7.77 -47.54
N GLU A 16 -37.95 7.16 -47.13
CA GLU A 16 -36.80 6.89 -48.00
C GLU A 16 -37.13 5.82 -49.05
N GLN A 17 -37.82 4.74 -48.67
CA GLN A 17 -38.26 3.70 -49.63
C GLN A 17 -39.23 4.26 -50.67
N LYS A 18 -40.15 5.13 -50.27
CA LYS A 18 -41.14 5.73 -51.16
C LYS A 18 -40.52 6.72 -52.17
N THR A 19 -39.44 7.40 -51.77
CA THR A 19 -38.70 8.31 -52.65
C THR A 19 -37.88 7.53 -53.67
N ARG A 20 -37.31 6.39 -53.28
CA ARG A 20 -36.56 5.49 -54.18
C ARG A 20 -37.47 4.84 -55.24
N GLU A 21 -38.68 4.43 -54.88
CA GLU A 21 -39.67 3.93 -55.84
C GLU A 21 -40.10 5.00 -56.87
N LEU A 22 -40.31 6.25 -56.42
CA LEU A 22 -40.71 7.34 -57.31
C LEU A 22 -39.60 7.71 -58.30
N MET A 23 -38.32 7.71 -57.88
CA MET A 23 -37.20 7.91 -58.80
C MET A 23 -37.09 6.77 -59.83
N HIS A 24 -37.27 5.53 -59.40
CA HIS A 24 -37.18 4.38 -60.30
C HIS A 24 -38.33 4.33 -61.31
N LYS A 25 -39.50 4.88 -60.96
CA LYS A 25 -40.64 5.04 -61.86
C LYS A 25 -40.43 6.19 -62.86
N ALA A 26 -39.83 7.30 -62.43
CA ALA A 26 -39.51 8.43 -63.30
C ALA A 26 -38.43 8.08 -64.35
N LEU A 27 -37.41 7.30 -63.97
CA LEU A 27 -36.38 6.79 -64.89
C LEU A 27 -36.93 5.80 -65.92
N LYS A 28 -37.98 5.06 -65.57
CA LYS A 28 -38.61 4.08 -66.47
C LYS A 28 -39.62 4.73 -67.43
N GLU A 29 -40.19 5.88 -67.07
CA GLU A 29 -41.05 6.70 -67.94
C GLU A 29 -40.24 7.65 -68.85
N SER A 30 -38.96 7.93 -68.57
CA SER A 30 -38.11 8.78 -69.42
C SER A 30 -37.43 8.06 -70.60
N ASP A 31 -37.43 6.73 -70.63
CA ASP A 31 -36.77 5.91 -71.68
C ASP A 31 -37.74 5.39 -72.76
N SER A 32 -39.01 5.76 -72.69
CA SER A 32 -40.02 5.34 -73.67
C SER A 32 -40.89 6.51 -74.13
N ASP A 33 -40.32 7.48 -74.85
CA ASP A 33 -41.10 8.21 -75.86
C ASP A 33 -40.21 9.03 -76.82
N SER A 34 -40.23 8.59 -78.08
CA SER A 34 -40.19 9.44 -79.29
C SER A 34 -38.99 10.38 -79.50
N VAL A 35 -37.89 9.84 -80.01
CA VAL A 35 -36.97 10.63 -80.87
C VAL A 35 -36.71 9.82 -82.15
N GLY A 36 -37.40 10.20 -83.21
CA GLY A 36 -37.24 9.58 -84.53
C GLY A 36 -37.88 10.42 -85.63
N GLN A 37 -37.04 11.24 -86.27
CA GLN A 37 -37.22 11.83 -87.61
C GLN A 37 -38.38 12.83 -87.81
N LEU A 38 -38.09 14.10 -87.53
CA LEU A 38 -38.69 15.22 -88.25
C LEU A 38 -37.78 15.57 -89.43
N GLU A 39 -38.12 14.99 -90.59
CA GLU A 39 -37.54 15.36 -91.88
C GLU A 39 -37.83 16.83 -92.19
N SER A 40 -36.75 17.59 -92.39
CA SER A 40 -36.75 18.93 -92.94
C SER A 40 -37.28 18.93 -94.38
N SER A 41 -38.57 19.20 -94.55
CA SER A 41 -39.17 19.48 -95.86
C SER A 41 -39.40 20.99 -96.00
N THR A 42 -38.41 21.66 -96.58
CA THR A 42 -38.54 23.02 -97.11
C THR A 42 -39.62 23.07 -98.19
N PRO A 43 -40.72 23.85 -98.05
CA PRO A 43 -41.63 24.10 -99.15
C PRO A 43 -40.98 25.13 -100.08
N ARG A 44 -40.60 24.65 -101.28
CA ARG A 44 -40.19 25.47 -102.41
C ARG A 44 -41.18 26.62 -102.65
N GLU A 45 -40.63 27.84 -102.68
CA GLU A 45 -41.21 29.02 -103.30
C GLU A 45 -41.73 28.70 -104.73
N LYS A 46 -43.03 28.46 -104.89
CA LYS A 46 -43.67 28.31 -106.21
C LYS A 46 -45.06 28.93 -106.33
N THR A 47 -45.48 29.81 -105.41
CA THR A 47 -46.87 30.30 -105.36
C THR A 47 -47.07 31.75 -105.84
N GLY A 48 -46.00 32.48 -106.19
CA GLY A 48 -46.11 33.88 -106.62
C GLY A 48 -46.43 34.10 -108.10
N LEU A 49 -45.98 33.20 -108.99
CA LEU A 49 -46.12 33.34 -110.45
C LEU A 49 -47.46 32.83 -110.98
N GLU A 50 -48.01 31.76 -110.40
CA GLU A 50 -49.29 31.18 -110.87
C GLU A 50 -50.49 32.11 -110.63
N PHE A 51 -50.43 32.98 -109.61
CA PHE A 51 -51.54 33.86 -109.29
C PHE A 51 -51.64 35.07 -110.24
N THR A 52 -50.50 35.63 -110.68
CA THR A 52 -50.48 36.71 -111.69
C THR A 52 -50.96 36.24 -113.06
N ASP A 53 -50.72 34.97 -113.38
CA ASP A 53 -51.16 34.35 -114.62
C ASP A 53 -52.68 34.10 -114.61
N SER A 54 -53.25 33.73 -113.46
CA SER A 54 -54.70 33.56 -113.31
C SER A 54 -55.49 34.88 -113.50
N ILE A 55 -54.97 35.99 -112.98
CA ILE A 55 -55.58 37.32 -113.11
C ILE A 55 -55.47 37.80 -114.56
N SER A 56 -54.32 37.58 -115.21
CA SER A 56 -54.16 37.92 -116.63
C SER A 56 -55.12 37.10 -117.52
N SER A 57 -55.27 35.80 -117.24
CA SER A 57 -56.20 34.93 -117.99
C SER A 57 -57.68 35.30 -117.82
N THR A 58 -58.05 35.89 -116.67
CA THR A 58 -59.44 36.31 -116.41
C THR A 58 -59.77 37.60 -117.14
N TYR A 59 -58.83 38.55 -117.22
CA TYR A 59 -59.00 39.75 -118.04
C TYR A 59 -59.05 39.43 -119.54
N GLU A 60 -58.21 38.51 -120.02
CA GLU A 60 -58.20 38.05 -121.42
C GLU A 60 -59.52 37.36 -121.82
N ARG A 61 -60.13 36.60 -120.89
CA ARG A 61 -61.44 35.97 -121.10
C ARG A 61 -62.60 36.98 -121.18
N ILE A 62 -62.51 38.09 -120.45
CA ILE A 62 -63.51 39.17 -120.48
C ILE A 62 -63.42 39.94 -121.80
N GLU A 63 -62.20 40.21 -122.28
CA GLU A 63 -61.95 40.88 -123.57
C GLU A 63 -62.52 40.10 -124.75
N LEU A 64 -62.33 38.78 -124.78
CA LEU A 64 -62.90 37.89 -125.81
C LEU A 64 -64.44 37.95 -125.83
N ARG A 65 -65.08 37.80 -124.67
CA ARG A 65 -66.55 37.86 -124.56
C ARG A 65 -67.15 39.19 -125.00
N MET A 66 -66.47 40.30 -124.70
CA MET A 66 -66.95 41.63 -125.08
C MET A 66 -66.86 41.85 -126.59
N ASN A 67 -65.81 41.34 -127.25
CA ASN A 67 -65.73 41.38 -128.71
C ASN A 67 -66.81 40.51 -129.37
N ASP A 68 -67.09 39.31 -128.86
CA ASP A 68 -68.16 38.45 -129.39
C ASP A 68 -69.55 39.12 -129.34
N ILE A 69 -69.85 39.83 -128.24
CA ILE A 69 -71.12 40.56 -128.08
C ILE A 69 -71.22 41.70 -129.09
N LEU A 70 -70.14 42.47 -129.30
CA LEU A 70 -70.13 43.58 -130.24
C LEU A 70 -70.26 43.09 -131.69
N SER A 71 -69.57 41.99 -132.07
CA SER A 71 -69.74 41.38 -133.40
C SER A 71 -71.15 40.84 -133.61
N SER A 72 -71.78 40.24 -132.60
CA SER A 72 -73.19 39.79 -132.69
C SER A 72 -74.17 40.95 -132.90
N ILE A 73 -73.86 42.15 -132.38
CA ILE A 73 -74.68 43.36 -132.59
C ILE A 73 -74.50 43.87 -134.02
N GLU A 74 -73.28 43.88 -134.56
CA GLU A 74 -72.98 44.25 -135.95
C GLU A 74 -73.67 43.31 -136.95
N ASP A 75 -73.64 42.00 -136.72
CA ASP A 75 -74.33 41.01 -137.56
C ASP A 75 -75.86 41.21 -137.58
N SER A 76 -76.42 41.56 -136.42
CA SER A 76 -77.86 41.84 -136.30
C SER A 76 -78.25 43.11 -137.07
N LEU A 77 -77.41 44.15 -137.01
CA LEU A 77 -77.58 45.40 -137.77
C LEU A 77 -77.52 45.16 -139.29
N GLY A 78 -76.56 44.37 -139.77
CA GLY A 78 -76.45 44.01 -141.19
C GLY A 78 -77.70 43.26 -141.72
N SER A 79 -78.37 42.46 -140.87
CA SER A 79 -79.63 41.81 -141.25
C SER A 79 -80.79 42.81 -141.40
N THR A 80 -80.86 43.82 -140.52
CA THR A 80 -81.89 44.85 -140.56
C THR A 80 -81.73 45.80 -141.75
N GLU A 81 -80.50 46.10 -142.16
CA GLU A 81 -80.18 46.86 -143.35
C GLU A 81 -80.76 46.21 -144.62
N ASN A 82 -80.54 44.90 -144.80
CA ASN A 82 -81.07 44.16 -145.94
C ASN A 82 -82.61 44.12 -145.96
N ALA A 83 -83.25 43.97 -144.78
CA ALA A 83 -84.71 43.94 -144.67
C ALA A 83 -85.36 45.28 -145.06
N VAL A 84 -84.80 46.40 -144.61
CA VAL A 84 -85.30 47.76 -144.94
C VAL A 84 -85.16 48.04 -146.44
N GLN A 85 -84.08 47.60 -147.06
CA GLN A 85 -83.85 47.77 -148.49
C GLN A 85 -84.83 46.95 -149.34
N GLN A 86 -85.13 45.72 -148.91
CA GLN A 86 -86.09 44.85 -149.57
C GLN A 86 -87.52 45.39 -149.49
N GLU A 87 -87.93 45.94 -148.33
CA GLU A 87 -89.25 46.54 -148.15
C GLU A 87 -89.43 47.83 -148.97
N ALA A 88 -88.36 48.62 -149.14
CA ALA A 88 -88.36 49.79 -150.00
C ALA A 88 -88.54 49.43 -151.49
N ASP A 89 -87.85 48.38 -151.98
CA ASP A 89 -88.01 47.92 -153.37
C ASP A 89 -89.41 47.33 -153.62
N ASP A 90 -89.98 46.60 -152.65
CA ASP A 90 -91.37 46.09 -152.68
C ASP A 90 -92.40 47.23 -152.78
N ALA A 91 -92.20 48.30 -152.00
CA ALA A 91 -93.09 49.47 -152.02
C ALA A 91 -93.04 50.18 -153.38
N ILE A 92 -91.84 50.31 -153.97
CA ILE A 92 -91.65 50.88 -155.31
C ILE A 92 -92.36 50.03 -156.36
N GLU A 93 -92.28 48.70 -156.28
CA GLU A 93 -92.95 47.81 -157.23
C GLU A 93 -94.49 47.89 -157.13
N ARG A 94 -95.03 47.99 -155.91
CA ARG A 94 -96.48 48.19 -155.69
C ARG A 94 -96.98 49.52 -156.23
N ILE A 95 -96.21 50.60 -156.06
CA ILE A 95 -96.54 51.92 -156.61
C ILE A 95 -96.49 51.88 -158.14
N ALA A 96 -95.49 51.19 -158.72
CA ALA A 96 -95.38 51.01 -160.17
C ALA A 96 -96.59 50.28 -160.77
N LYS A 97 -97.02 49.15 -160.16
CA LYS A 97 -98.23 48.42 -160.58
C LYS A 97 -99.48 49.28 -160.52
N LYS A 98 -99.70 50.00 -159.42
CA LYS A 98 -100.89 50.86 -159.25
C LYS A 98 -100.95 52.00 -160.28
N LEU A 99 -99.81 52.60 -160.62
CA LEU A 99 -99.75 53.63 -161.66
C LEU A 99 -100.02 53.04 -163.07
N GLN A 100 -99.62 51.79 -163.31
CA GLN A 100 -99.81 51.09 -164.57
C GLN A 100 -101.29 50.72 -164.80
N ASP A 101 -101.97 50.25 -163.75
CA ASP A 101 -103.41 49.92 -163.80
C ASP A 101 -104.30 51.16 -164.03
N ALA A 102 -103.82 52.36 -163.68
CA ALA A 102 -104.53 53.63 -163.87
C ALA A 102 -104.50 54.16 -165.33
N GLY A 103 -103.93 53.42 -166.28
CA GLY A 103 -103.93 53.78 -167.71
C GLY A 103 -102.95 54.90 -168.11
N LEU A 104 -102.09 55.34 -167.19
CA LEU A 104 -101.06 56.36 -167.38
C LEU A 104 -99.78 55.77 -167.99
N GLY A 105 -99.89 55.01 -169.07
CA GLY A 105 -98.81 54.16 -169.61
C GLY A 105 -97.52 54.88 -170.01
N VAL A 106 -97.55 56.20 -170.23
CA VAL A 106 -96.34 56.99 -170.56
C VAL A 106 -95.81 57.79 -169.36
N PHE A 107 -96.65 58.06 -168.35
CA PHE A 107 -96.25 58.84 -167.15
C PHE A 107 -95.81 57.96 -165.97
N THR A 108 -96.17 56.67 -165.97
CA THR A 108 -95.72 55.65 -165.02
C THR A 108 -94.22 55.60 -164.86
N ASN A 109 -93.48 55.52 -165.98
CA ASN A 109 -92.02 55.39 -165.93
C ASN A 109 -91.35 56.61 -165.30
N LEU A 110 -91.89 57.82 -165.52
CA LEU A 110 -91.35 59.03 -164.94
C LEU A 110 -91.66 59.10 -163.43
N ALA A 111 -92.92 58.87 -163.05
CA ALA A 111 -93.36 58.92 -161.66
C ALA A 111 -92.66 57.85 -160.79
N VAL A 112 -92.54 56.62 -161.29
CA VAL A 112 -91.80 55.54 -160.60
C VAL A 112 -90.32 55.89 -160.48
N SER A 113 -89.71 56.53 -161.48
CA SER A 113 -88.30 56.94 -161.38
C SER A 113 -88.06 57.99 -160.30
N VAL A 114 -88.99 58.94 -160.12
CA VAL A 114 -88.90 59.98 -159.09
C VAL A 114 -89.11 59.36 -157.71
N VAL A 115 -90.16 58.55 -157.54
CA VAL A 115 -90.44 57.84 -156.28
C VAL A 115 -89.28 56.91 -155.91
N LYS A 116 -88.70 56.17 -156.86
CA LYS A 116 -87.53 55.31 -156.62
C LYS A 116 -86.31 56.13 -156.19
N LYS A 117 -86.12 57.33 -156.74
CA LYS A 117 -85.01 58.20 -156.39
C LYS A 117 -85.20 58.84 -155.01
N GLU A 118 -86.42 59.23 -154.67
CA GLU A 118 -86.74 59.77 -153.34
C GLU A 118 -86.74 58.69 -152.25
N LEU A 119 -87.34 57.51 -152.47
CA LEU A 119 -87.32 56.43 -151.49
C LEU A 119 -85.89 55.92 -151.25
N ARG A 120 -85.06 55.76 -152.28
CA ARG A 120 -83.67 55.35 -152.07
C ARG A 120 -82.81 56.43 -151.42
N ALA A 121 -83.16 57.71 -151.59
CA ALA A 121 -82.48 58.79 -150.88
C ALA A 121 -82.93 58.89 -149.41
N SER A 122 -84.21 58.64 -149.10
CA SER A 122 -84.75 58.75 -147.74
C SER A 122 -84.60 57.48 -146.90
N LEU A 123 -84.49 56.31 -147.53
CA LEU A 123 -84.24 55.01 -146.90
C LEU A 123 -82.85 54.45 -147.22
N SER A 124 -81.88 55.30 -147.57
CA SER A 124 -80.49 54.84 -147.68
C SER A 124 -80.01 54.37 -146.30
N PRO A 125 -79.55 53.11 -146.17
CA PRO A 125 -79.09 52.55 -144.90
C PRO A 125 -77.95 53.36 -144.26
N GLU A 126 -77.15 54.03 -145.10
CA GLU A 126 -76.03 54.86 -144.68
C GLU A 126 -76.47 56.06 -143.82
N THR A 127 -77.71 56.53 -143.93
CA THR A 127 -78.21 57.68 -143.15
C THR A 127 -79.00 57.28 -141.90
N SER A 128 -79.68 56.13 -141.90
CA SER A 128 -80.51 55.70 -140.77
C SER A 128 -79.75 54.86 -139.73
N LEU A 129 -78.68 54.17 -140.12
CA LEU A 129 -77.92 53.28 -139.23
C LEU A 129 -76.57 53.84 -138.76
N HIS A 130 -76.10 54.97 -139.31
CA HIS A 130 -74.78 55.55 -138.98
C HIS A 130 -74.59 55.84 -137.48
N HIS A 131 -75.61 56.39 -136.81
CA HIS A 131 -75.55 56.67 -135.37
C HIS A 131 -75.39 55.40 -134.52
N VAL A 132 -75.88 54.26 -134.99
CA VAL A 132 -75.75 53.00 -134.27
C VAL A 132 -74.34 52.42 -134.43
N TYR A 133 -73.79 52.45 -135.64
CA TYR A 133 -72.39 52.05 -135.87
C TYR A 133 -71.40 52.91 -135.08
N GLN A 134 -71.63 54.24 -135.01
CA GLN A 134 -70.79 55.13 -134.23
C GLN A 134 -70.82 54.79 -132.72
N ALA A 135 -72.01 54.51 -132.17
CA ALA A 135 -72.15 54.13 -130.76
C ALA A 135 -71.47 52.80 -130.42
N VAL A 136 -71.51 51.82 -131.32
CA VAL A 136 -70.82 50.53 -131.17
C VAL A 136 -69.30 50.73 -131.13
N GLU A 137 -68.76 51.59 -131.99
CA GLU A 137 -67.31 51.83 -132.07
C GLU A 137 -66.77 52.65 -130.87
N GLU A 138 -67.55 53.61 -130.36
CA GLU A 138 -67.23 54.32 -129.11
C GLU A 138 -67.23 53.37 -127.90
N SER A 139 -68.23 52.48 -127.82
CA SER A 139 -68.32 51.47 -126.76
C SER A 139 -67.09 50.55 -126.73
N ARG A 140 -66.57 50.19 -127.91
CA ARG A 140 -65.36 49.34 -128.02
C ARG A 140 -64.11 50.02 -127.46
N LYS A 141 -63.96 51.32 -127.66
CA LYS A 141 -62.81 52.10 -127.15
C LYS A 141 -62.85 52.25 -125.62
N GLU A 142 -64.03 52.54 -125.06
CA GLU A 142 -64.16 52.69 -123.60
C GLU A 142 -63.88 51.38 -122.85
N ILE A 143 -64.36 50.26 -123.38
CA ILE A 143 -64.12 48.93 -122.80
C ILE A 143 -62.61 48.63 -122.72
N TYR A 144 -61.85 48.94 -123.77
CA TYR A 144 -60.41 48.70 -123.82
C TYR A 144 -59.63 49.50 -122.77
N ASP A 145 -60.02 50.77 -122.57
CA ASP A 145 -59.36 51.65 -121.59
C ASP A 145 -59.61 51.18 -120.13
N ILE A 146 -60.83 50.74 -119.83
CA ILE A 146 -61.19 50.21 -118.49
C ILE A 146 -60.40 48.93 -118.19
N LEU A 147 -60.34 47.98 -119.13
CA LEU A 147 -59.61 46.72 -118.95
C LEU A 147 -58.10 46.93 -118.77
N SER A 148 -57.50 47.86 -119.53
CA SER A 148 -56.08 48.19 -119.41
C SER A 148 -55.74 48.82 -118.06
N LYS A 149 -56.58 49.73 -117.57
CA LYS A 149 -56.37 50.40 -116.28
C LYS A 149 -56.58 49.45 -115.09
N ALA A 150 -57.58 48.58 -115.15
CA ALA A 150 -57.88 47.62 -114.09
C ALA A 150 -56.77 46.56 -113.94
N SER A 151 -56.27 46.00 -115.05
CA SER A 151 -55.18 45.02 -115.03
C SER A 151 -53.86 45.60 -114.50
N ARG A 152 -53.50 46.82 -114.91
CA ARG A 152 -52.30 47.53 -114.42
C ARG A 152 -52.40 47.95 -112.95
N GLY A 153 -53.60 48.31 -112.47
CA GLY A 153 -53.84 48.66 -111.08
C GLY A 153 -53.70 47.46 -110.14
N SER A 154 -54.33 46.34 -110.49
CA SER A 154 -54.31 45.11 -109.70
C SER A 154 -52.91 44.49 -109.59
N THR A 155 -52.14 44.49 -110.69
CA THR A 155 -50.77 43.98 -110.71
C THR A 155 -49.81 44.81 -109.85
N LYS A 156 -49.90 46.15 -109.90
CA LYS A 156 -49.10 47.04 -109.04
C LYS A 156 -49.43 46.89 -107.55
N ALA A 157 -50.71 46.79 -107.21
CA ALA A 157 -51.15 46.58 -105.82
C ALA A 157 -50.58 45.26 -105.25
N LEU A 158 -50.68 44.17 -106.02
CA LEU A 158 -50.10 42.87 -105.67
C LEU A 158 -48.58 42.93 -105.48
N GLN A 159 -47.85 43.59 -106.36
CA GLN A 159 -46.41 43.72 -106.26
C GLN A 159 -45.98 44.50 -105.00
N SER A 160 -46.69 45.57 -104.65
CA SER A 160 -46.43 46.33 -103.42
C SER A 160 -46.70 45.49 -102.16
N ASN A 161 -47.79 44.71 -102.18
CA ASN A 161 -48.14 43.81 -101.09
C ASN A 161 -47.11 42.68 -100.94
N LEU A 162 -46.62 42.12 -102.04
CA LEU A 162 -45.58 41.10 -102.04
C LEU A 162 -44.24 41.66 -101.51
N GLY A 163 -43.88 42.90 -101.87
CA GLY A 163 -42.71 43.58 -101.32
C GLY A 163 -42.81 43.83 -99.81
N ASN A 164 -43.99 44.26 -99.34
CA ASN A 164 -44.28 44.41 -97.91
C ASN A 164 -44.27 43.07 -97.17
N LEU A 165 -44.78 42.01 -97.77
CA LEU A 165 -44.74 40.66 -97.20
C LEU A 165 -43.31 40.14 -97.13
N ARG A 166 -42.50 40.34 -98.18
CA ARG A 166 -41.10 39.93 -98.22
C ARG A 166 -40.25 40.66 -97.17
N THR A 167 -40.45 41.97 -97.01
CA THR A 167 -39.75 42.73 -95.94
C THR A 167 -40.18 42.28 -94.55
N ARG A 168 -41.46 41.97 -94.33
CA ARG A 168 -41.92 41.35 -93.08
C ARG A 168 -41.31 39.97 -92.86
N LEU A 169 -41.19 39.15 -93.90
CA LEU A 169 -40.59 37.82 -93.82
C LEU A 169 -39.09 37.89 -93.49
N VAL A 170 -38.35 38.82 -94.10
CA VAL A 170 -36.93 39.05 -93.75
C VAL A 170 -36.79 39.55 -92.31
N LYS A 171 -37.66 40.46 -91.86
CA LYS A 171 -37.68 40.89 -90.44
C LYS A 171 -38.01 39.74 -89.50
N ALA A 172 -38.98 38.89 -89.86
CA ALA A 172 -39.34 37.72 -89.07
C ALA A 172 -38.17 36.72 -88.99
N HIS A 173 -37.44 36.48 -90.10
CA HIS A 173 -36.23 35.64 -90.08
C HIS A 173 -35.11 36.25 -89.23
N ALA A 174 -34.88 37.56 -89.30
CA ALA A 174 -33.89 38.22 -88.47
C ALA A 174 -34.23 38.09 -86.96
N LEU A 175 -35.49 38.33 -86.60
CA LEU A 175 -35.98 38.13 -85.23
C LEU A 175 -35.91 36.67 -84.79
N LEU A 176 -36.20 35.72 -85.69
CA LEU A 176 -36.10 34.30 -85.39
C LEU A 176 -34.65 33.88 -85.12
N ASN A 177 -33.70 34.34 -85.94
CA ASN A 177 -32.27 34.11 -85.71
C ASN A 177 -31.77 34.75 -84.40
N GLU A 178 -32.26 35.95 -84.06
CA GLU A 178 -31.95 36.59 -82.77
C GLU A 178 -32.48 35.75 -81.60
N ARG A 179 -33.72 35.25 -81.69
CA ARG A 179 -34.31 34.37 -80.67
C ARG A 179 -33.61 33.02 -80.59
N GLU A 180 -33.16 32.46 -81.71
CA GLU A 180 -32.35 31.24 -81.72
C GLU A 180 -31.01 31.47 -81.01
N HIS A 181 -30.37 32.61 -81.24
CA HIS A 181 -29.14 32.97 -80.54
C HIS A 181 -29.36 33.14 -79.03
N GLU A 182 -30.42 33.85 -78.63
CA GLU A 182 -30.82 33.95 -77.22
C GLU A 182 -31.06 32.58 -76.60
N LEU A 183 -31.81 31.69 -77.27
CA LEU A 183 -32.05 30.32 -76.79
C LEU A 183 -30.74 29.54 -76.63
N GLU A 184 -29.80 29.70 -77.55
CA GLU A 184 -28.50 29.03 -77.46
C GLU A 184 -27.67 29.55 -76.28
N THR A 185 -27.67 30.87 -76.04
CA THR A 185 -27.01 31.44 -74.84
C THR A 185 -27.65 30.95 -73.55
N MET A 186 -28.98 30.86 -73.49
CA MET A 186 -29.71 30.35 -72.33
C MET A 186 -29.47 28.85 -72.10
N ARG A 187 -29.31 28.06 -73.17
CA ARG A 187 -28.92 26.64 -73.07
C ARG A 187 -27.51 26.48 -72.54
N ALA A 188 -26.56 27.28 -73.03
CA ALA A 188 -25.19 27.28 -72.55
C ALA A 188 -25.13 27.64 -71.05
N GLN A 189 -25.87 28.67 -70.62
CA GLN A 189 -26.00 29.03 -69.19
C GLN A 189 -26.62 27.90 -68.36
N ASN A 190 -27.69 27.27 -68.83
CA ASN A 190 -28.28 26.12 -68.14
C ASN A 190 -27.32 24.95 -68.02
N SER A 191 -26.51 24.68 -69.05
CA SER A 191 -25.47 23.67 -68.99
C SER A 191 -24.41 24.00 -67.93
N ALA A 192 -23.98 25.26 -67.86
CA ALA A 192 -23.00 25.72 -66.87
C ALA A 192 -23.54 25.64 -65.43
N LEU A 193 -24.80 26.02 -65.21
CA LEU A 193 -25.45 25.88 -63.90
C LEU A 193 -25.60 24.41 -63.50
N ARG A 194 -25.88 23.51 -64.45
CA ARG A 194 -25.93 22.07 -64.17
C ARG A 194 -24.57 21.53 -63.76
N THR A 195 -23.48 21.97 -64.40
CA THR A 195 -22.13 21.56 -63.99
C THR A 195 -21.79 22.08 -62.60
N GLU A 196 -22.11 23.35 -62.29
CA GLU A 196 -21.89 23.93 -60.96
C GLU A 196 -22.69 23.20 -59.87
N ILE A 197 -23.95 22.84 -60.15
CA ILE A 197 -24.77 22.03 -59.23
C ILE A 197 -24.13 20.67 -58.97
N ASN A 198 -23.59 20.01 -60.01
CA ASN A 198 -22.92 18.72 -59.84
C ASN A 198 -21.64 18.86 -58.99
N GLU A 199 -20.83 19.88 -59.24
CA GLU A 199 -19.62 20.15 -58.44
C GLU A 199 -19.96 20.45 -56.96
N LEU A 200 -21.04 21.21 -56.71
CA LEU A 200 -21.52 21.47 -55.35
C LEU A 200 -22.05 20.20 -54.67
N ASN A 201 -22.74 19.32 -55.40
CA ASN A 201 -23.21 18.05 -54.87
C ASN A 201 -22.04 17.13 -54.50
N GLU A 202 -21.03 17.00 -55.37
CA GLU A 202 -19.81 16.24 -55.07
C GLU A 202 -19.07 16.83 -53.85
N CYS A 203 -19.03 18.16 -53.73
CA CYS A 203 -18.45 18.83 -52.56
C CYS A 203 -19.23 18.55 -51.28
N ASN A 204 -20.56 18.54 -51.35
CA ASN A 204 -21.43 18.20 -50.22
C ASN A 204 -21.27 16.74 -49.79
N GLU A 205 -21.26 15.79 -50.73
CA GLU A 205 -21.02 14.37 -50.41
C GLU A 205 -19.66 14.17 -49.72
N LEU A 206 -18.61 14.85 -50.18
CA LEU A 206 -17.30 14.80 -49.55
C LEU A 206 -17.29 15.43 -48.14
N ASN A 207 -18.08 16.48 -47.92
CA ASN A 207 -18.22 17.08 -46.59
C ASN A 207 -19.03 16.17 -45.65
N GLU A 208 -20.08 15.51 -46.12
CA GLU A 208 -20.84 14.52 -45.35
C GLU A 208 -19.94 13.35 -44.92
N GLN A 209 -19.09 12.84 -45.82
CA GLN A 209 -18.11 11.81 -45.47
C GLN A 209 -17.11 12.29 -44.42
N LYS A 210 -16.63 13.54 -44.51
CA LYS A 210 -15.74 14.12 -43.50
C LYS A 210 -16.44 14.25 -42.15
N LEU A 211 -17.70 14.68 -42.13
CA LEU A 211 -18.49 14.79 -40.91
C LEU A 211 -18.69 13.41 -40.28
N ALA A 212 -19.06 12.39 -41.04
CA ALA A 212 -19.19 11.02 -40.55
C ALA A 212 -17.88 10.50 -39.93
N ASN A 213 -16.73 10.75 -40.58
CA ASN A 213 -15.42 10.35 -40.04
C ASN A 213 -15.09 11.08 -38.72
N LEU A 214 -15.41 12.37 -38.62
CA LEU A 214 -15.20 13.15 -37.40
C LEU A 214 -16.14 12.70 -36.27
N GLU A 215 -17.39 12.36 -36.58
CA GLU A 215 -18.34 11.79 -35.61
C GLU A 215 -17.85 10.45 -35.06
N GLU A 216 -17.31 9.58 -35.92
CA GLU A 216 -16.67 8.34 -35.47
C GLU A 216 -15.46 8.59 -34.56
N GLU A 217 -14.63 9.59 -34.87
CA GLU A 217 -13.47 9.95 -34.04
C GLU A 217 -13.91 10.53 -32.69
N ILE A 218 -14.94 11.38 -32.67
CA ILE A 218 -15.54 11.89 -31.44
C ILE A 218 -16.04 10.73 -30.57
N HIS A 219 -16.78 9.78 -31.14
CA HIS A 219 -17.25 8.62 -30.39
C HIS A 219 -16.11 7.74 -29.87
N LYS A 220 -15.01 7.57 -30.62
CA LYS A 220 -13.82 6.85 -30.13
C LYS A 220 -13.19 7.57 -28.94
N LEU A 221 -13.05 8.90 -29.02
CA LEU A 221 -12.50 9.71 -27.94
C LEU A 221 -13.41 9.75 -26.71
N GLU A 222 -14.72 9.76 -26.88
CA GLU A 222 -15.70 9.67 -25.79
C GLU A 222 -15.58 8.33 -25.07
N ASN A 223 -15.50 7.22 -25.80
CA ASN A 223 -15.28 5.90 -25.22
C ASN A 223 -13.94 5.80 -24.47
N GLU A 224 -12.86 6.38 -25.02
CA GLU A 224 -11.57 6.44 -24.32
C GLU A 224 -11.64 7.28 -23.05
N LYS A 225 -12.33 8.43 -23.10
CA LYS A 225 -12.56 9.28 -21.93
C LYS A 225 -13.32 8.53 -20.84
N GLU A 226 -14.39 7.84 -21.17
CA GLU A 226 -15.16 7.03 -20.21
C GLU A 226 -14.29 5.93 -19.59
N ARG A 227 -13.49 5.23 -20.41
CA ARG A 227 -12.54 4.23 -19.93
C ARG A 227 -11.48 4.80 -18.99
N LEU A 228 -10.98 6.00 -19.28
CA LEU A 228 -10.00 6.66 -18.41
C LEU A 228 -10.63 7.12 -17.10
N ILE A 229 -11.88 7.58 -17.11
CA ILE A 229 -12.62 7.94 -15.89
C ILE A 229 -12.77 6.71 -14.99
N THR A 230 -13.19 5.56 -15.51
CA THR A 230 -13.33 4.34 -14.69
C THR A 230 -11.98 3.89 -14.13
N GLN A 231 -10.89 3.99 -14.91
CA GLN A 231 -9.54 3.70 -14.42
C GLN A 231 -9.08 4.62 -13.29
N ILE A 232 -9.44 5.91 -13.34
CA ILE A 232 -9.13 6.86 -12.27
C ILE A 232 -9.92 6.50 -11.01
N GLU A 233 -11.20 6.18 -11.13
CA GLU A 233 -12.05 5.77 -9.99
C GLU A 233 -11.52 4.50 -9.32
N GLU A 234 -11.09 3.50 -10.11
CA GLU A 234 -10.44 2.29 -9.60
C GLU A 234 -9.12 2.61 -8.87
N ARG A 235 -8.29 3.49 -9.44
CA ARG A 235 -7.02 3.92 -8.84
C ARG A 235 -7.24 4.71 -7.54
N ASP A 236 -8.27 5.53 -7.45
CA ASP A 236 -8.62 6.28 -6.25
C ASP A 236 -9.11 5.35 -5.13
N ALA A 237 -9.87 4.30 -5.49
CA ALA A 237 -10.25 3.25 -4.56
C ALA A 237 -9.02 2.50 -4.02
N ASP A 238 -8.09 2.08 -4.90
CA ASP A 238 -6.83 1.46 -4.51
C ASP A 238 -6.00 2.38 -3.59
N TYR A 239 -5.90 3.67 -3.93
CA TYR A 239 -5.17 4.65 -3.13
C TYR A 239 -5.79 4.81 -1.73
N SER A 240 -7.12 4.82 -1.63
CA SER A 240 -7.81 4.88 -0.35
C SER A 240 -7.53 3.64 0.51
N ILE A 241 -7.47 2.44 -0.09
CA ILE A 241 -7.13 1.20 0.61
C ILE A 241 -5.69 1.26 1.12
N ILE A 242 -4.73 1.54 0.24
CA ILE A 242 -3.30 1.61 0.59
C ILE A 242 -3.05 2.70 1.64
N SER A 243 -3.72 3.85 1.55
CA SER A 243 -3.62 4.90 2.56
C SER A 243 -4.15 4.46 3.92
N GLY A 244 -5.22 3.66 3.94
CA GLY A 244 -5.76 3.07 5.18
C GLY A 244 -4.80 2.06 5.80
N GLU A 245 -4.26 1.15 4.98
CA GLU A 245 -3.25 0.16 5.40
C GLU A 245 -1.98 0.83 5.93
N LEU A 246 -1.52 1.91 5.28
CA LEU A 246 -0.37 2.69 5.73
C LEU A 246 -0.60 3.32 7.10
N ALA A 247 -1.79 3.90 7.33
CA ALA A 247 -2.15 4.47 8.63
C ALA A 247 -2.20 3.40 9.73
N GLN A 248 -2.69 2.20 9.42
CA GLN A 248 -2.68 1.08 10.34
C GLN A 248 -1.25 0.62 10.66
N ALA A 249 -0.41 0.42 9.64
CA ALA A 249 0.99 0.03 9.83
C ALA A 249 1.78 1.06 10.65
N GLN A 250 1.51 2.36 10.46
CA GLN A 250 2.11 3.43 11.27
C GLN A 250 1.69 3.34 12.74
N SER A 251 0.42 3.04 13.02
CA SER A 251 -0.08 2.82 14.39
C SER A 251 0.59 1.60 15.05
N GLU A 252 0.73 0.49 14.32
CA GLU A 252 1.40 -0.72 14.80
C GLU A 252 2.89 -0.47 15.11
N VAL A 253 3.60 0.29 14.26
CA VAL A 253 4.99 0.69 14.50
C VAL A 253 5.12 1.52 15.78
N GLU A 254 4.21 2.46 16.02
CA GLU A 254 4.26 3.29 17.23
C GLU A 254 4.00 2.47 18.50
N GLN A 255 3.07 1.51 18.45
CA GLN A 255 2.85 0.55 19.54
C GLN A 255 4.09 -0.32 19.80
N GLN A 256 4.77 -0.78 18.75
CA GLN A 256 6.00 -1.55 18.87
C GLN A 256 7.14 -0.74 19.50
N LYS A 257 7.28 0.56 19.16
CA LYS A 257 8.26 1.44 19.81
C LYS A 257 7.99 1.58 21.32
N GLU A 258 6.74 1.72 21.72
CA GLU A 258 6.38 1.75 23.15
C GLU A 258 6.72 0.44 23.86
N LEU A 259 6.52 -0.71 23.20
CA LEU A 259 6.91 -2.01 23.75
C LEU A 259 8.42 -2.16 23.87
N ILE A 260 9.19 -1.69 22.88
CA ILE A 260 10.66 -1.67 22.95
C ILE A 260 11.13 -0.79 24.10
N ALA A 261 10.58 0.42 24.26
CA ALA A 261 10.92 1.29 25.38
C ALA A 261 10.62 0.64 26.76
N LYS A 262 9.54 -0.15 26.85
CA LYS A 262 9.25 -0.95 28.05
C LYS A 262 10.26 -2.09 28.25
N LEU A 263 10.73 -2.73 27.20
CA LEU A 263 11.79 -3.74 27.28
C LEU A 263 13.13 -3.13 27.69
N ASP A 264 13.48 -1.94 27.19
CA ASP A 264 14.68 -1.22 27.60
C ASP A 264 14.66 -0.96 29.13
N SER A 265 13.49 -0.60 29.68
CA SER A 265 13.33 -0.48 31.14
C SER A 265 13.45 -1.82 31.89
N ALA A 266 13.17 -2.95 31.23
CA ALA A 266 13.38 -4.26 31.81
C ALA A 266 14.87 -4.66 31.80
N GLU A 267 15.64 -4.18 30.82
CA GLU A 267 17.10 -4.35 30.81
C GLU A 267 17.75 -3.61 31.99
N GLU A 268 17.26 -2.41 32.34
CA GLU A 268 17.69 -1.72 33.57
C GLU A 268 17.42 -2.55 34.83
N LEU A 269 16.27 -3.24 34.91
CA LEU A 269 15.96 -4.15 36.02
C LEU A 269 16.90 -5.35 36.09
N VAL A 270 17.37 -5.87 34.95
CA VAL A 270 18.37 -6.95 34.92
C VAL A 270 19.69 -6.47 35.51
N VAL A 271 20.15 -5.27 35.14
CA VAL A 271 21.38 -4.67 35.70
C VAL A 271 21.24 -4.47 37.22
N GLU A 272 20.09 -4.01 37.70
CA GLU A 272 19.84 -3.90 39.14
C GLU A 272 19.84 -5.27 39.84
N TYR A 273 19.27 -6.30 39.20
CA TYR A 273 19.26 -7.66 39.72
C TYR A 273 20.67 -8.26 39.79
N GLU A 274 21.50 -8.09 38.75
CA GLU A 274 22.90 -8.51 38.74
C GLU A 274 23.69 -7.85 39.89
N LYS A 275 23.52 -6.53 40.06
CA LYS A 275 24.15 -5.80 41.17
C LYS A 275 23.70 -6.32 42.55
N SER A 276 22.42 -6.62 42.71
CA SER A 276 21.89 -7.22 43.94
C SER A 276 22.46 -8.62 44.18
N ALA A 277 22.59 -9.43 43.13
CA ALA A 277 23.19 -10.77 43.20
C ALA A 277 24.69 -10.73 43.58
N GLU A 278 25.44 -9.76 43.08
CA GLU A 278 26.81 -9.49 43.50
C GLU A 278 26.89 -9.09 44.98
N GLU A 279 25.98 -8.23 45.44
CA GLU A 279 25.93 -7.82 46.85
C GLU A 279 25.59 -8.99 47.78
N ILE A 280 24.64 -9.85 47.39
CA ILE A 280 24.32 -11.09 48.12
C ILE A 280 25.55 -12.00 48.18
N SER A 281 26.27 -12.18 47.08
CA SER A 281 27.51 -12.98 47.04
C SER A 281 28.57 -12.43 47.99
N ARG A 282 28.76 -11.11 48.02
CA ARG A 282 29.67 -10.43 48.95
C ARG A 282 29.25 -10.62 50.41
N LEU A 283 27.95 -10.45 50.70
CA LEU A 283 27.41 -10.64 52.05
C LEU A 283 27.56 -12.10 52.51
N LYS A 284 27.30 -13.07 51.63
CA LYS A 284 27.50 -14.49 51.92
C LYS A 284 28.96 -14.80 52.26
N GLY A 285 29.91 -14.21 51.52
CA GLY A 285 31.34 -14.32 51.85
C GLY A 285 31.68 -13.74 53.23
N LYS A 286 31.12 -12.57 53.58
CA LYS A 286 31.28 -11.99 54.93
C LYS A 286 30.70 -12.89 56.02
N VAL A 287 29.51 -13.43 55.82
CA VAL A 287 28.89 -14.35 56.79
C VAL A 287 29.77 -15.58 57.01
N SER A 288 30.27 -16.21 55.95
CA SER A 288 31.15 -17.38 56.06
C SER A 288 32.45 -17.05 56.83
N SER A 289 33.06 -15.88 56.60
CA SER A 289 34.25 -15.46 57.36
C SER A 289 33.96 -15.20 58.85
N LEU A 290 32.76 -14.69 59.17
CA LEU A 290 32.34 -14.48 60.55
C LEU A 290 32.05 -15.82 61.25
N GLU A 291 31.42 -16.77 60.56
CA GLU A 291 31.19 -18.13 61.06
C GLU A 291 32.51 -18.83 61.39
N GLU A 292 33.53 -18.72 60.52
CA GLU A 292 34.86 -19.26 60.79
C GLU A 292 35.51 -18.59 62.01
N THR A 293 35.39 -17.26 62.13
CA THR A 293 35.90 -16.52 63.29
C THR A 293 35.22 -16.97 64.59
N VAL A 294 33.91 -17.18 64.57
CA VAL A 294 33.14 -17.67 65.72
C VAL A 294 33.59 -19.09 66.10
N ALA A 295 33.78 -19.99 65.12
CA ALA A 295 34.26 -21.33 65.37
C ALA A 295 35.66 -21.35 66.01
N GLN A 296 36.58 -20.50 65.52
CA GLN A 296 37.91 -20.34 66.11
C GLN A 296 37.85 -19.81 67.54
N GLN A 297 37.00 -18.82 67.81
CA GLN A 297 36.78 -18.30 69.16
C GLN A 297 36.19 -19.35 70.10
N GLN A 298 35.23 -20.16 69.62
CA GLN A 298 34.64 -21.24 70.40
C GLN A 298 35.67 -22.29 70.81
N SER A 299 36.53 -22.71 69.88
CA SER A 299 37.64 -23.63 70.17
C SER A 299 38.63 -23.03 71.18
N ALA A 300 38.94 -21.73 71.07
CA ALA A 300 39.77 -21.05 72.06
C ALA A 300 39.13 -21.03 73.46
N ILE A 301 37.81 -20.84 73.56
CA ILE A 301 37.07 -20.90 74.82
C ILE A 301 37.12 -22.31 75.42
N GLU A 302 36.93 -23.35 74.62
CA GLU A 302 36.99 -24.75 75.07
C GLU A 302 38.39 -25.10 75.62
N ASN A 303 39.45 -24.67 74.93
CA ASN A 303 40.82 -24.84 75.39
C ASN A 303 41.05 -24.14 76.74
N LEU A 304 40.64 -22.87 76.88
CA LEU A 304 40.76 -22.13 78.13
C LEU A 304 39.94 -22.76 79.27
N GLN A 305 38.76 -23.32 78.97
CA GLN A 305 37.97 -24.05 79.95
C GLN A 305 38.68 -25.32 80.42
N SER A 306 39.31 -26.07 79.51
CA SER A 306 40.09 -27.27 79.87
C SER A 306 41.31 -26.92 80.73
N GLU A 307 42.02 -25.86 80.40
CA GLU A 307 43.16 -25.34 81.17
C GLU A 307 42.71 -24.92 82.57
N LYS A 308 41.57 -24.23 82.67
CA LYS A 308 40.97 -23.87 83.96
C LYS A 308 40.68 -25.10 84.83
N ILE A 309 40.10 -26.16 84.27
CA ILE A 309 39.79 -27.40 85.01
C ILE A 309 41.10 -28.07 85.49
N GLN A 310 42.14 -28.10 84.66
CA GLN A 310 43.45 -28.63 85.06
C GLN A 310 44.04 -27.84 86.22
N LEU A 311 44.05 -26.50 86.13
CA LEU A 311 44.53 -25.63 87.20
C LEU A 311 43.70 -25.78 88.50
N GLU A 312 42.38 -25.98 88.40
CA GLU A 312 41.53 -26.27 89.56
C GLU A 312 41.88 -27.62 90.21
N SER A 313 42.20 -28.65 89.42
CA SER A 313 42.68 -29.94 89.92
C SER A 313 44.03 -29.82 90.60
N GLU A 314 45.01 -29.17 89.96
CA GLU A 314 46.34 -28.94 90.53
C GLU A 314 46.24 -28.16 91.85
N ARG A 315 45.36 -27.17 91.91
CA ARG A 315 45.07 -26.43 93.14
C ARG A 315 44.52 -27.34 94.24
N ALA A 316 43.61 -28.25 93.92
CA ALA A 316 43.04 -29.19 94.90
C ALA A 316 44.10 -30.16 95.42
N ASP A 317 44.95 -30.69 94.54
CA ASP A 317 46.08 -31.56 94.92
C ASP A 317 47.07 -30.83 95.82
N LEU A 318 47.44 -29.60 95.47
CA LEU A 318 48.29 -28.76 96.32
C LEU A 318 47.65 -28.51 97.68
N GLN A 319 46.34 -28.25 97.75
CA GLN A 319 45.64 -28.11 99.03
C GLN A 319 45.68 -29.40 99.87
N HIS A 320 45.53 -30.57 99.25
CA HIS A 320 45.67 -31.86 99.94
C HIS A 320 47.08 -32.04 100.49
N THR A 321 48.12 -31.78 99.68
CA THR A 321 49.51 -31.90 100.13
C THR A 321 49.85 -30.96 101.28
N ILE A 322 49.30 -29.74 101.28
CA ILE A 322 49.41 -28.80 102.41
C ILE A 322 48.78 -29.41 103.67
N GLY A 323 47.56 -29.96 103.57
CA GLY A 323 46.89 -30.61 104.69
C GLY A 323 47.66 -31.81 105.25
N ASP A 324 48.24 -32.64 104.38
CA ASP A 324 49.10 -33.76 104.80
C ASP A 324 50.36 -33.29 105.51
N LEU A 325 51.03 -32.26 104.98
CA LEU A 325 52.21 -31.67 105.61
C LEU A 325 51.87 -31.04 106.98
N GLU A 326 50.72 -30.37 107.11
CA GLU A 326 50.24 -29.85 108.39
C GLU A 326 49.99 -30.97 109.41
N ASN A 327 49.39 -32.08 108.98
CA ASN A 327 49.17 -33.26 109.82
C ASN A 327 50.50 -33.89 110.26
N GLN A 328 51.45 -34.07 109.34
CA GLN A 328 52.79 -34.57 109.65
C GLN A 328 53.51 -33.66 110.65
N LEU A 329 53.45 -32.35 110.45
CA LEU A 329 54.05 -31.36 111.34
C LEU A 329 53.40 -31.41 112.74
N SER A 330 52.09 -31.60 112.83
CA SER A 330 51.38 -31.79 114.10
C SER A 330 51.85 -33.05 114.84
N LYS A 331 52.06 -34.16 114.12
CA LYS A 331 52.56 -35.42 114.67
C LYS A 331 53.98 -35.26 115.20
N ILE A 332 54.88 -34.69 114.40
CA ILE A 332 56.26 -34.39 114.82
C ILE A 332 56.27 -33.49 116.06
N ARG A 333 55.41 -32.46 116.12
CA ARG A 333 55.29 -31.61 117.32
C ARG A 333 54.83 -32.40 118.55
N SER A 334 53.92 -33.35 118.39
CA SER A 334 53.45 -34.19 119.49
C SER A 334 54.54 -35.13 120.00
N GLU A 335 55.27 -35.78 119.08
CA GLU A 335 56.42 -36.64 119.39
C GLU A 335 57.55 -35.85 120.05
N TYR A 336 57.80 -34.62 119.60
CA TYR A 336 58.75 -33.71 120.23
C TYR A 336 58.34 -33.38 121.69
N ARG A 337 57.04 -33.18 121.95
CA ARG A 337 56.56 -32.93 123.32
C ARG A 337 56.71 -34.16 124.22
N THR A 338 56.40 -35.36 123.72
CA THR A 338 56.55 -36.60 124.50
C THR A 338 58.02 -36.86 124.81
N THR A 339 58.90 -36.77 123.80
CA THR A 339 60.34 -36.94 124.00
C THR A 339 60.94 -35.90 124.95
N MET A 340 60.47 -34.65 124.90
CA MET A 340 60.88 -33.63 125.87
C MET A 340 60.43 -33.95 127.30
N SER A 341 59.19 -34.45 127.47
CA SER A 341 58.69 -34.91 128.78
C SER A 341 59.51 -36.10 129.31
N ASP A 342 59.84 -37.07 128.45
CA ASP A 342 60.66 -38.22 128.80
C ASP A 342 62.08 -37.79 129.21
N PHE A 343 62.63 -36.80 128.51
CA PHE A 343 63.91 -36.19 128.85
C PHE A 343 63.87 -35.51 130.23
N GLU A 344 62.82 -34.76 130.54
CA GLU A 344 62.62 -34.13 131.85
C GLU A 344 62.48 -35.19 132.97
N LEU A 345 61.72 -36.26 132.73
CA LEU A 345 61.60 -37.40 133.64
C LEU A 345 62.96 -38.06 133.87
N ALA A 346 63.71 -38.38 132.81
CA ALA A 346 65.05 -38.95 132.92
C ALA A 346 65.98 -38.04 133.71
N ARG A 347 65.94 -36.73 133.47
CA ARG A 347 66.71 -35.74 134.21
C ARG A 347 66.35 -35.69 135.69
N SER A 348 65.06 -35.76 136.02
CA SER A 348 64.61 -35.84 137.43
C SER A 348 65.12 -37.11 138.11
N ARG A 349 65.12 -38.25 137.40
CA ARG A 349 65.60 -39.52 137.92
C ARG A 349 67.11 -39.52 138.14
N ILE A 350 67.87 -38.90 137.25
CA ILE A 350 69.30 -38.67 137.43
C ILE A 350 69.53 -37.85 138.70
N SER A 351 68.80 -36.74 138.88
CA SER A 351 68.93 -35.90 140.08
C SER A 351 68.57 -36.65 141.38
N GLU A 352 67.55 -37.52 141.35
CA GLU A 352 67.22 -38.39 142.49
C GLU A 352 68.35 -39.39 142.80
N LEU A 353 68.93 -39.99 141.76
CA LEU A 353 70.05 -40.93 141.90
C LEU A 353 71.30 -40.25 142.42
N GLU A 354 71.61 -39.03 141.96
CA GLU A 354 72.69 -38.19 142.48
C GLU A 354 72.48 -37.90 143.97
N ALA A 355 71.28 -37.48 144.38
CA ALA A 355 70.98 -37.25 145.79
C ALA A 355 71.11 -38.52 146.65
N ARG A 356 70.66 -39.69 146.13
CA ARG A 356 70.85 -40.98 146.81
C ARG A 356 72.32 -41.35 146.94
N TRP A 357 73.11 -41.11 145.90
CA TRP A 357 74.54 -41.34 145.90
C TRP A 357 75.22 -40.48 146.95
N ASP A 358 74.91 -39.18 147.01
CA ASP A 358 75.46 -38.26 148.01
C ASP A 358 75.15 -38.71 149.46
N VAL A 359 73.94 -39.20 149.71
CA VAL A 359 73.57 -39.77 151.02
C VAL A 359 74.37 -41.04 151.34
N LEU A 360 74.56 -41.94 150.36
CA LEU A 360 75.36 -43.14 150.55
C LEU A 360 76.82 -42.81 150.84
N VAL A 361 77.38 -41.79 150.18
CA VAL A 361 78.74 -41.30 150.43
C VAL A 361 78.84 -40.76 151.86
N GLN A 362 77.88 -39.96 152.33
CA GLN A 362 77.87 -39.49 153.73
C GLN A 362 77.83 -40.64 154.74
N ILE A 363 76.96 -41.64 154.54
CA ILE A 363 76.89 -42.82 155.44
C ILE A 363 78.22 -43.58 155.45
N ALA A 364 78.84 -43.74 154.28
CA ALA A 364 80.13 -44.41 154.16
C ALA A 364 81.28 -43.64 154.84
N GLU A 365 81.22 -42.31 154.85
CA GLU A 365 82.20 -41.46 155.53
C GLU A 365 82.04 -41.50 157.05
N ASP A 366 80.82 -41.63 157.58
CA ASP A 366 80.58 -41.57 159.04
C ASP A 366 80.75 -42.92 159.75
N GLU A 367 80.60 -44.05 159.07
CA GLU A 367 80.72 -45.36 159.69
C GLU A 367 82.19 -45.86 159.66
N PRO A 368 82.86 -46.06 160.82
CA PRO A 368 84.27 -46.46 160.86
C PRO A 368 84.52 -47.84 160.23
N THR A 369 83.47 -48.65 160.08
CA THR A 369 83.50 -49.95 159.39
C THR A 369 83.69 -49.78 157.88
N PHE A 370 83.06 -48.79 157.26
CA PHE A 370 83.22 -48.47 155.84
C PHE A 370 84.51 -47.69 155.59
N GLN A 371 84.93 -46.80 156.49
CA GLN A 371 86.26 -46.19 156.41
C GLN A 371 87.37 -47.25 156.40
N ALA A 372 87.25 -48.27 157.27
CA ALA A 372 88.15 -49.43 157.23
C ALA A 372 88.15 -50.12 155.87
N TYR A 373 86.96 -50.39 155.32
CA TYR A 373 86.81 -51.00 154.01
C TYR A 373 87.46 -50.16 152.90
N PHE A 374 87.23 -48.84 152.84
CA PHE A 374 87.79 -47.98 151.80
C PHE A 374 89.31 -47.87 151.88
N ILE A 375 89.88 -47.80 153.10
CA ILE A 375 91.34 -47.84 153.28
C ILE A 375 91.90 -49.18 152.80
N ILE A 376 91.21 -50.29 153.04
CA ILE A 376 91.61 -51.61 152.55
C ILE A 376 91.47 -51.68 151.02
N ALA A 377 90.36 -51.22 150.46
CA ALA A 377 90.06 -51.25 149.02
C ALA A 377 91.07 -50.47 148.19
N ASP A 378 91.60 -49.36 148.72
CA ASP A 378 92.67 -48.58 148.07
C ASP A 378 94.04 -49.30 148.10
N LYS A 379 94.22 -50.29 148.98
CA LYS A 379 95.46 -51.08 149.08
C LYS A 379 95.31 -52.41 148.35
N SER A 380 95.95 -52.51 147.18
CA SER A 380 95.94 -53.73 146.36
C SER A 380 96.77 -54.90 146.91
N GLN A 381 97.42 -54.76 148.06
CA GLN A 381 98.30 -55.77 148.67
C GLN A 381 97.90 -56.08 150.11
N TRP A 382 98.25 -57.28 150.59
CA TRP A 382 98.05 -57.73 151.96
C TRP A 382 98.63 -56.73 152.97
N PHE A 383 97.75 -56.10 153.74
CA PHE A 383 98.06 -55.07 154.72
C PHE A 383 97.87 -55.58 156.14
N PRO A 384 98.80 -55.34 157.09
CA PRO A 384 98.65 -55.79 158.46
C PRO A 384 97.51 -55.07 159.19
N LEU A 385 96.61 -55.84 159.82
CA LEU A 385 95.39 -55.37 160.48
C LEU A 385 95.69 -54.43 161.65
N SER A 386 96.86 -54.58 162.30
CA SER A 386 97.33 -53.71 163.39
C SER A 386 97.49 -52.26 162.95
N HIS A 387 97.96 -52.02 161.73
CA HIS A 387 98.11 -50.67 161.18
C HIS A 387 96.75 -50.03 160.90
N LEU A 388 95.78 -50.81 160.40
CA LEU A 388 94.42 -50.32 160.14
C LEU A 388 93.69 -50.00 161.44
N SER A 389 93.86 -50.86 162.44
CA SER A 389 93.38 -50.66 163.80
C SER A 389 93.93 -49.37 164.42
N SER A 390 95.22 -49.10 164.23
CA SER A 390 95.85 -47.86 164.71
C SER A 390 95.35 -46.62 163.98
N ALA A 391 95.18 -46.70 162.65
CA ALA A 391 94.73 -45.57 161.83
C ALA A 391 93.29 -45.15 162.16
N LEU A 392 92.43 -46.11 162.48
CA LEU A 392 91.03 -45.88 162.82
C LEU A 392 90.78 -45.74 164.32
N GLY A 393 91.80 -45.97 165.15
CA GLY A 393 91.69 -45.98 166.62
C GLY A 393 90.80 -47.08 167.19
N VAL A 394 90.44 -48.09 166.39
CA VAL A 394 89.55 -49.19 166.80
C VAL A 394 90.39 -50.44 167.11
N PRO A 395 90.25 -51.08 168.30
CA PRO A 395 90.99 -52.29 168.64
C PRO A 395 90.81 -53.42 167.60
N THR A 396 91.90 -54.10 167.24
CA THR A 396 91.97 -55.13 166.18
C THR A 396 90.87 -56.18 166.25
N VAL A 397 90.50 -56.64 167.44
CA VAL A 397 89.44 -57.65 167.63
C VAL A 397 88.07 -57.11 167.20
N ARG A 398 87.77 -55.85 167.55
CA ARG A 398 86.52 -55.19 167.17
C ARG A 398 86.49 -54.85 165.69
N LEU A 399 87.62 -54.39 165.17
CA LEU A 399 87.80 -54.11 163.74
C LEU A 399 87.61 -55.39 162.91
N LYS A 400 88.16 -56.53 163.33
CA LYS A 400 87.94 -57.84 162.68
C LYS A 400 86.47 -58.24 162.69
N GLY A 401 85.79 -58.06 163.82
CA GLY A 401 84.35 -58.32 163.93
C GLY A 401 83.50 -57.41 163.04
N GLN A 402 83.89 -56.14 162.89
CA GLN A 402 83.23 -55.19 162.00
C GLN A 402 83.48 -55.52 160.52
N LEU A 403 84.72 -55.87 160.18
CA LEU A 403 85.12 -56.27 158.82
C LEU A 403 84.55 -57.62 158.41
N GLN A 404 84.12 -58.45 159.36
CA GLN A 404 83.46 -59.74 159.08
C GLN A 404 82.25 -59.59 158.15
N LYS A 405 81.51 -58.48 158.20
CA LYS A 405 80.40 -58.23 157.26
C LYS A 405 80.89 -58.09 155.81
N PHE A 406 82.01 -57.39 155.60
CA PHE A 406 82.63 -57.23 154.29
C PHE A 406 83.30 -58.52 153.82
N ILE A 407 83.83 -59.33 154.74
CA ILE A 407 84.32 -60.68 154.43
C ILE A 407 83.18 -61.58 153.97
N ASN A 408 82.05 -61.58 154.68
CA ASN A 408 80.87 -62.37 154.31
C ASN A 408 80.26 -61.90 152.98
N ALA A 409 80.36 -60.61 152.65
CA ALA A 409 80.00 -60.06 151.34
C ALA A 409 81.03 -60.36 150.24
N GLY A 410 82.15 -61.03 150.57
CA GLY A 410 83.21 -61.37 149.63
C GLY A 410 84.05 -60.19 149.16
N LEU A 411 83.97 -59.03 149.83
CA LEU A 411 84.65 -57.80 149.43
C LEU A 411 86.07 -57.69 150.02
N VAL A 412 86.33 -58.39 151.13
CA VAL A 412 87.62 -58.35 151.83
C VAL A 412 87.99 -59.74 152.30
N GLU A 413 89.27 -60.09 152.22
CA GLU A 413 89.82 -61.36 152.68
C GLU A 413 90.79 -61.11 153.84
N ILE A 414 90.63 -61.86 154.95
CA ILE A 414 91.54 -61.81 156.11
C ILE A 414 92.24 -63.15 156.25
N GLU A 415 93.57 -63.14 156.17
CA GLU A 415 94.43 -64.29 156.40
C GLU A 415 95.40 -63.97 157.55
N GLY A 416 95.15 -64.58 158.70
CA GLY A 416 95.88 -64.30 159.95
C GLY A 416 95.66 -62.87 160.45
N GLU A 417 96.75 -62.10 160.53
CA GLU A 417 96.75 -60.67 160.89
C GLU A 417 96.88 -59.75 159.67
N LYS A 418 96.71 -60.26 158.45
CA LYS A 418 96.75 -59.45 157.22
C LYS A 418 95.39 -59.45 156.53
N ILE A 419 95.10 -58.34 155.86
CA ILE A 419 93.84 -58.09 155.17
C ILE A 419 94.11 -57.55 153.77
N ARG A 420 93.29 -57.93 152.79
CA ARG A 420 93.30 -57.35 151.44
C ARG A 420 91.89 -57.26 150.87
N PRO A 421 91.61 -56.33 149.94
CA PRO A 421 90.35 -56.33 149.22
C PRO A 421 90.32 -57.42 148.15
N VAL A 422 89.14 -57.99 147.92
CA VAL A 422 88.88 -58.95 146.83
C VAL A 422 88.44 -58.16 145.60
N GLN A 423 89.04 -58.42 144.44
CA GLN A 423 88.71 -57.70 143.21
C GLN A 423 87.29 -58.06 142.72
N ILE A 424 86.45 -57.04 142.56
CA ILE A 424 85.01 -57.13 142.24
C ILE A 424 84.75 -57.76 140.85
N SER A 425 85.76 -57.81 139.98
CA SER A 425 85.68 -58.45 138.65
C SER A 425 85.39 -59.96 138.67
N ASN A 426 85.51 -60.64 139.82
CA ASN A 426 85.16 -62.05 139.96
C ASN A 426 83.72 -62.31 140.47
N ILE A 427 82.95 -61.26 140.81
CA ILE A 427 81.63 -61.38 141.48
C ILE A 427 80.46 -61.09 140.52
N THR A 428 80.68 -60.46 139.36
CA THR A 428 79.62 -60.10 138.39
C THR A 428 79.57 -60.99 137.14
N GLY A 429 79.89 -62.28 137.29
CA GLY A 429 79.57 -63.29 136.30
C GLY A 429 78.18 -63.87 136.53
N ASN A 430 77.12 -63.10 136.23
CA ASN A 430 75.81 -63.60 135.75
C ASN A 430 74.75 -62.49 135.69
N GLU A 431 73.98 -62.52 134.60
CA GLU A 431 72.68 -61.85 134.36
C GLU A 431 72.70 -60.38 133.93
N THR A 432 72.55 -60.15 132.61
CA THR A 432 71.35 -59.50 132.04
C THR A 432 71.36 -59.53 130.49
N PRO A 433 70.18 -59.46 129.85
CA PRO A 433 69.85 -60.22 128.64
C PRO A 433 69.83 -59.39 127.35
N LYS A 434 70.00 -60.08 126.21
CA LYS A 434 69.75 -59.54 124.87
C LYS A 434 68.25 -59.37 124.64
N GLU A 435 67.76 -58.14 124.71
CA GLU A 435 66.42 -57.77 124.25
C GLU A 435 66.42 -57.37 122.77
N ASN A 436 65.67 -58.17 122.00
CA ASN A 436 64.68 -57.79 120.99
C ASN A 436 64.94 -56.54 120.12
N LYS A 437 65.21 -56.80 118.84
CA LYS A 437 64.79 -55.92 117.73
C LYS A 437 63.86 -56.71 116.81
N ALA A 438 62.57 -56.42 116.92
CA ALA A 438 61.57 -56.64 115.89
C ALA A 438 60.71 -55.36 115.82
N ASN A 439 60.11 -55.14 114.65
CA ASN A 439 59.20 -54.06 114.24
C ASN A 439 59.90 -52.89 113.52
N ASP A 440 59.42 -52.39 112.37
CA ASP A 440 58.26 -52.76 111.56
C ASP A 440 58.38 -52.10 110.17
N SER A 441 57.80 -52.79 109.20
CA SER A 441 57.20 -52.42 107.91
C SER A 441 57.44 -51.10 107.15
N LYS A 442 57.36 -51.31 105.82
CA LYS A 442 56.88 -50.47 104.71
C LYS A 442 57.92 -49.76 103.86
N GLU A 443 58.16 -50.34 102.69
CA GLU A 443 58.37 -49.59 101.45
C GLU A 443 57.81 -50.43 100.29
N THR A 444 56.67 -49.99 99.75
CA THR A 444 56.12 -50.47 98.48
C THR A 444 56.77 -49.67 97.37
N ASP A 445 57.58 -50.35 96.57
CA ASP A 445 58.18 -49.82 95.35
C ASP A 445 57.10 -49.40 94.35
N ALA A 446 57.21 -48.13 93.95
CA ALA A 446 56.60 -47.59 92.75
C ALA A 446 57.59 -47.77 91.58
N SER A 447 57.15 -48.40 90.49
CA SER A 447 57.75 -48.32 89.15
C SER A 447 56.67 -48.73 88.13
N HIS A 448 56.08 -47.76 87.44
CA HIS A 448 56.32 -47.50 86.01
C HIS A 448 55.89 -48.63 85.06
N SER A 449 54.83 -48.42 84.27
CA SER A 449 54.93 -48.22 82.81
C SER A 449 53.61 -48.55 82.05
N GLN A 450 53.18 -47.57 81.24
CA GLN A 450 52.56 -47.69 79.90
C GLN A 450 51.17 -48.32 79.69
N ALA A 451 50.24 -47.48 79.20
CA ALA A 451 49.61 -47.52 77.86
C ALA A 451 48.35 -46.64 77.93
N SER A 452 48.31 -45.41 77.41
CA SER A 452 48.23 -45.04 75.98
C SER A 452 47.22 -45.88 75.20
N GLU A 453 45.97 -45.43 75.12
CA GLU A 453 45.23 -45.50 73.85
C GLU A 453 44.18 -44.39 73.78
N ASN A 454 44.35 -43.56 72.76
CA ASN A 454 43.57 -42.38 72.44
C ASN A 454 42.22 -42.76 71.85
N ASN A 455 41.18 -42.06 72.31
CA ASN A 455 39.86 -42.01 71.70
C ASN A 455 39.91 -41.29 70.35
N GLU A 456 39.28 -41.96 69.37
CA GLU A 456 38.28 -41.44 68.43
C GLU A 456 38.54 -40.06 67.79
N LYS A 457 39.10 -40.13 66.59
CA LYS A 457 38.67 -39.27 65.47
C LYS A 457 37.92 -40.16 64.49
N GLU A 458 36.65 -39.87 64.24
CA GLU A 458 36.08 -39.98 62.89
C GLU A 458 34.85 -39.07 62.77
N SER A 459 35.07 -37.96 62.08
CA SER A 459 34.04 -37.12 61.49
C SER A 459 33.67 -37.70 60.13
N GLN A 460 32.37 -37.94 59.92
CA GLN A 460 31.67 -37.75 58.64
C GLN A 460 30.33 -37.10 58.92
#